data_AF-A0A1B8D083-F1
#
_entry.id   AF-A0A1B8D083-F1
#
_cell.length_a   1.000
_cell.length_b   1.000
_cell.length_c   1.000
_cell.angle_alpha   90.00
_cell.angle_beta   90.00
_cell.angle_gamma   90.00
#
_symmetry.space_group_name_H-M   'P 1'
#
loop_
_entity.id
_entity.type
_entity.pdbx_description
1 polymer ?
#
loop_
_entity_poly.entity_id
_entity_poly.type
_entity_poly.pdbx_seq_one_letter_code
_entity_poly.pdbx_strand_id
1 'polypeptide(L)'
;MPKVTSPSFTNTTDFDNASRGFIAALEPCIVRNHEDHVIWNNEEYDFLKDGIYQIHGFDLSNITVIEGKQGIIVIDPLISVECAAAGLKLYREHRGNRPVTGLFYTHPHGDHFGGPVEEVVDGVRFIFQITPGTEAPSEMNFYIPERKALCMVENATHNLYNILTLRGAVVRDAQAWSSYLDEAIVLFAHDADVSFASHHWPTWGREAITQYLSEQRDLYAYLHDQTVRMINEGQTGIEIAESFVLPHTLQRAWHAQGYYGSISHNHPPAEEGRRYVFCMGGADAVVRMAQTYVENGDLRFAATLLSHVVFADSKHDEAKEALALVSEKLGYGAENGPWRNCYLTGADELRGKLYPVSFDTSNEGMTAALLLDQL
;
A
#
# COMPACT_ATOMS: atom_id res chain seq x y z
N MET A 1 -33.78 8.05 26.33
CA MET A 1 -33.88 6.77 25.60
C MET A 1 -33.91 7.09 24.12
N PRO A 2 -32.89 6.73 23.33
CA PRO A 2 -33.04 6.77 21.88
C PRO A 2 -34.05 5.70 21.48
N LYS A 3 -35.00 6.05 20.61
CA LYS A 3 -35.92 5.08 20.02
C LYS A 3 -35.09 4.10 19.19
N VAL A 4 -35.00 2.85 19.62
CA VAL A 4 -34.48 1.77 18.77
C VAL A 4 -35.52 1.54 17.68
N THR A 5 -35.32 2.17 16.52
CA THR A 5 -36.01 1.79 15.29
C THR A 5 -35.33 0.53 14.77
N SER A 6 -35.95 -0.62 14.98
CA SER A 6 -35.51 -1.89 14.40
C SER A 6 -35.90 -1.93 12.91
N PRO A 7 -35.15 -2.67 12.07
CA PRO A 7 -35.60 -3.01 10.72
C PRO A 7 -36.99 -3.65 10.74
N SER A 8 -37.76 -3.44 9.67
CA SER A 8 -39.09 -4.06 9.53
C SER A 8 -38.95 -5.52 9.10
N PHE A 9 -39.02 -6.45 10.06
CA PHE A 9 -38.98 -7.89 9.78
C PHE A 9 -40.18 -8.43 8.99
N THR A 10 -41.23 -7.62 8.81
CA THR A 10 -42.38 -7.94 7.94
C THR A 10 -42.18 -7.46 6.49
N ASN A 11 -41.10 -6.72 6.20
CA ASN A 11 -40.79 -6.26 4.85
C ASN A 11 -39.89 -7.30 4.15
N THR A 12 -40.46 -8.07 3.22
CA THR A 12 -39.76 -9.11 2.45
C THR A 12 -39.26 -8.64 1.08
N THR A 13 -39.31 -7.34 0.80
CA THR A 13 -39.03 -6.78 -0.54
C THR A 13 -37.65 -7.17 -1.07
N ASP A 14 -36.63 -7.33 -0.23
CA ASP A 14 -35.30 -7.77 -0.66
C ASP A 14 -35.27 -9.24 -1.09
N PHE A 15 -36.06 -10.11 -0.45
CA PHE A 15 -36.24 -11.50 -0.89
C PHE A 15 -36.97 -11.57 -2.23
N ASP A 16 -38.00 -10.74 -2.40
CA ASP A 16 -38.73 -10.62 -3.65
C ASP A 16 -37.84 -10.04 -4.76
N ASN A 17 -37.04 -9.01 -4.48
CA ASN A 17 -36.11 -8.41 -5.45
C ASN A 17 -34.96 -9.35 -5.84
N ALA A 18 -34.44 -10.14 -4.89
CA ALA A 18 -33.40 -11.13 -5.16
C ALA A 18 -33.87 -12.25 -6.12
N SER A 19 -35.19 -12.43 -6.26
CA SER A 19 -35.80 -13.46 -7.11
C SER A 19 -36.61 -12.90 -8.29
N ARG A 20 -36.90 -11.59 -8.30
CA ARG A 20 -37.72 -10.90 -9.30
C ARG A 20 -36.92 -10.59 -10.57
N GLY A 21 -37.39 -11.11 -11.71
CA GLY A 21 -36.79 -10.85 -13.02
C GLY A 21 -35.62 -11.78 -13.37
N PHE A 22 -35.43 -12.86 -12.60
CA PHE A 22 -34.52 -13.93 -13.01
C PHE A 22 -35.07 -14.65 -14.26
N ILE A 23 -34.32 -14.62 -15.37
CA ILE A 23 -34.72 -15.18 -16.68
C ILE A 23 -33.79 -16.32 -17.13
N ALA A 24 -32.46 -16.13 -17.14
CA ALA A 24 -31.42 -17.17 -17.30
C ALA A 24 -30.02 -16.57 -17.02
N ALA A 25 -28.99 -17.42 -16.79
CA ALA A 25 -27.58 -17.05 -16.67
C ALA A 25 -26.74 -17.83 -17.68
N LEU A 26 -25.59 -17.23 -18.03
CA LEU A 26 -24.85 -17.49 -19.26
C LEU A 26 -24.75 -18.98 -19.60
N GLU A 27 -25.42 -19.40 -20.67
CA GLU A 27 -25.02 -20.57 -21.45
C GLU A 27 -24.95 -20.29 -22.96
N PRO A 28 -23.70 -20.14 -23.46
CA PRO A 28 -22.95 -18.98 -22.96
C PRO A 28 -21.92 -18.33 -23.87
N CYS A 29 -21.71 -17.05 -23.64
CA CYS A 29 -20.49 -16.34 -24.04
C CYS A 29 -19.33 -16.60 -23.05
N ILE A 30 -18.99 -17.85 -22.71
CA ILE A 30 -17.85 -18.15 -21.82
C ILE A 30 -17.00 -19.30 -22.38
N VAL A 31 -15.69 -19.09 -22.33
CA VAL A 31 -14.53 -19.97 -22.51
C VAL A 31 -14.50 -21.08 -21.47
N ARG A 32 -14.25 -22.33 -21.85
CA ARG A 32 -14.12 -23.50 -20.95
C ARG A 32 -12.68 -24.01 -20.90
N ASN A 33 -12.27 -24.69 -19.82
CA ASN A 33 -10.98 -25.35 -19.67
C ASN A 33 -11.09 -26.81 -20.13
N HIS A 34 -9.98 -27.53 -20.09
CA HIS A 34 -9.74 -28.74 -20.89
C HIS A 34 -10.54 -30.00 -20.54
N GLU A 35 -11.31 -30.00 -19.44
CA GLU A 35 -12.34 -31.01 -19.14
C GLU A 35 -13.77 -30.48 -19.38
N ASP A 36 -13.91 -29.26 -19.93
CA ASP A 36 -15.13 -28.46 -20.19
C ASP A 36 -15.53 -27.41 -19.10
N HIS A 37 -14.58 -26.81 -18.35
CA HIS A 37 -14.90 -25.78 -17.32
C HIS A 37 -14.73 -24.31 -17.71
N VAL A 38 -15.82 -23.57 -17.75
CA VAL A 38 -15.98 -22.12 -17.98
C VAL A 38 -15.01 -21.21 -17.15
N ILE A 39 -14.17 -20.35 -17.76
CA ILE A 39 -13.12 -19.47 -17.20
C ILE A 39 -13.33 -17.98 -17.52
N TRP A 40 -13.82 -17.59 -18.72
CA TRP A 40 -13.92 -16.17 -19.09
C TRP A 40 -14.89 -15.82 -20.25
N ASN A 41 -15.50 -14.63 -20.22
CA ASN A 41 -16.46 -14.10 -21.21
C ASN A 41 -15.94 -12.84 -21.89
N ASN A 42 -15.76 -12.86 -23.22
CA ASN A 42 -14.99 -11.81 -23.90
C ASN A 42 -15.58 -11.24 -25.18
N GLU A 43 -16.83 -11.50 -25.52
CA GLU A 43 -17.41 -10.90 -26.74
C GLU A 43 -17.78 -9.41 -26.59
N GLU A 44 -17.15 -8.68 -25.66
CA GLU A 44 -17.47 -7.30 -25.29
C GLU A 44 -16.61 -6.20 -25.98
N TYR A 45 -15.61 -6.54 -26.79
CA TYR A 45 -14.57 -5.55 -27.18
C TYR A 45 -14.42 -5.23 -28.68
N ASP A 46 -15.44 -5.46 -29.50
CA ASP A 46 -15.31 -5.46 -30.97
C ASP A 46 -15.17 -4.06 -31.66
N PHE A 47 -15.13 -2.95 -30.91
CA PHE A 47 -15.18 -1.57 -31.41
C PHE A 47 -13.81 -0.87 -31.63
N LEU A 48 -12.68 -1.55 -31.41
CA LEU A 48 -11.33 -0.97 -31.36
C LEU A 48 -10.54 -0.93 -32.71
N LYS A 49 -11.18 -1.00 -33.88
CA LYS A 49 -10.53 -1.49 -35.12
C LYS A 49 -9.72 -0.52 -36.02
N ASP A 50 -9.64 0.80 -35.81
CA ASP A 50 -8.81 1.71 -36.65
C ASP A 50 -8.03 2.77 -35.85
N GLY A 51 -6.77 3.03 -36.24
CA GLY A 51 -5.90 4.08 -35.68
C GLY A 51 -5.09 3.69 -34.44
N ILE A 52 -5.14 2.41 -34.05
CA ILE A 52 -4.40 1.81 -32.93
C ILE A 52 -3.43 0.79 -33.51
N TYR A 53 -2.14 0.94 -33.20
CA TYR A 53 -1.07 0.07 -33.67
C TYR A 53 -0.32 -0.48 -32.48
N GLN A 54 0.13 -1.72 -32.58
CA GLN A 54 1.02 -2.31 -31.59
C GLN A 54 2.32 -2.75 -32.26
N ILE A 55 3.43 -2.49 -31.58
CA ILE A 55 4.74 -3.02 -31.96
C ILE A 55 5.06 -4.12 -30.95
N HIS A 56 5.29 -5.32 -31.49
CA HIS A 56 5.51 -6.53 -30.71
C HIS A 56 6.96 -7.01 -30.85
N GLY A 57 7.46 -7.70 -29.82
CA GLY A 57 8.73 -8.44 -29.88
C GLY A 57 9.98 -7.57 -29.85
N PHE A 58 9.84 -6.33 -29.40
CA PHE A 58 10.97 -5.43 -29.14
C PHE A 58 11.37 -5.45 -27.66
N ASP A 59 10.50 -5.96 -26.78
CA ASP A 59 10.75 -6.15 -25.35
C ASP A 59 9.76 -7.20 -24.79
N LEU A 60 9.72 -7.39 -23.46
CA LEU A 60 8.78 -8.28 -22.78
C LEU A 60 7.31 -7.88 -22.98
N SER A 61 7.04 -6.57 -22.99
CA SER A 61 5.73 -5.99 -23.24
C SER A 61 5.58 -5.53 -24.70
N ASN A 62 4.36 -5.07 -25.04
CA ASN A 62 4.09 -4.41 -26.31
C ASN A 62 3.95 -2.91 -26.08
N ILE A 63 4.42 -2.12 -27.04
CA ILE A 63 4.13 -0.68 -27.09
C ILE A 63 2.93 -0.45 -28.01
N THR A 64 1.93 0.29 -27.53
CA THR A 64 0.76 0.67 -28.32
C THR A 64 0.87 2.12 -28.74
N VAL A 65 0.55 2.42 -30.00
CA VAL A 65 0.54 3.76 -30.57
C VAL A 65 -0.86 4.06 -31.11
N ILE A 66 -1.48 5.13 -30.60
CA ILE A 66 -2.78 5.61 -31.04
C ILE A 66 -2.58 6.92 -31.82
N GLU A 67 -3.06 6.97 -33.06
CA GLU A 67 -3.02 8.18 -33.90
C GLU A 67 -4.10 9.18 -33.44
N GLY A 68 -3.69 10.33 -32.90
CA GLY A 68 -4.55 11.43 -32.49
C GLY A 68 -4.58 12.60 -33.49
N LYS A 69 -5.33 13.66 -33.16
CA LYS A 69 -5.49 14.84 -34.04
C LYS A 69 -4.23 15.71 -34.15
N GLN A 70 -3.42 15.76 -33.08
CA GLN A 70 -2.26 16.66 -32.96
C GLN A 70 -0.92 15.90 -32.98
N GLY A 71 -0.97 14.57 -32.88
CA GLY A 71 0.20 13.72 -32.70
C GLY A 71 -0.21 12.29 -32.40
N ILE A 72 0.67 11.54 -31.76
CA ILE A 72 0.41 10.17 -31.31
C ILE A 72 0.33 10.11 -29.79
N ILE A 73 -0.43 9.14 -29.29
CA ILE A 73 -0.44 8.72 -27.90
C ILE A 73 0.30 7.40 -27.83
N VAL A 74 1.29 7.30 -26.96
CA VAL A 74 2.03 6.06 -26.71
C VAL A 74 1.47 5.43 -25.43
N ILE A 75 1.35 4.11 -25.41
CA ILE A 75 0.98 3.35 -24.23
C ILE A 75 2.04 2.27 -24.01
N ASP A 76 2.58 2.22 -22.80
CA ASP A 76 3.54 1.23 -22.32
C ASP A 76 4.86 1.18 -23.14
N PRO A 77 5.79 2.12 -22.93
CA PRO A 77 7.00 2.24 -23.73
C PRO A 77 8.11 1.26 -23.32
N LEU A 78 7.77 -0.03 -23.14
CA LEU A 78 8.72 -1.14 -22.98
C LEU A 78 9.61 -1.05 -21.71
N ILE A 79 10.54 -2.00 -21.52
CA ILE A 79 11.47 -2.04 -20.36
C ILE A 79 12.61 -1.03 -20.53
N SER A 80 13.04 -0.73 -21.76
CA SER A 80 14.23 0.10 -22.00
C SER A 80 14.03 1.18 -23.06
N VAL A 81 14.80 2.27 -22.94
CA VAL A 81 14.79 3.39 -23.89
C VAL A 81 15.13 2.92 -25.30
N GLU A 82 16.10 2.02 -25.42
CA GLU A 82 16.58 1.49 -26.69
C GLU A 82 15.48 0.74 -27.42
N CYS A 83 14.76 -0.13 -26.72
CA CYS A 83 13.64 -0.88 -27.26
C CYS A 83 12.49 0.06 -27.64
N ALA A 84 12.13 1.01 -26.77
CA ALA A 84 11.09 1.99 -27.02
C ALA A 84 11.40 2.87 -28.25
N ALA A 85 12.63 3.36 -28.35
CA ALA A 85 13.11 4.16 -29.47
C ALA A 85 13.12 3.37 -30.78
N ALA A 86 13.55 2.11 -30.74
CA ALA A 86 13.52 1.23 -31.90
C ALA A 86 12.09 0.93 -32.37
N GLY A 87 11.17 0.67 -31.44
CA GLY A 87 9.75 0.46 -31.76
C GLY A 87 9.11 1.72 -32.35
N LEU A 88 9.34 2.89 -31.75
CA LEU A 88 8.80 4.15 -32.24
C LEU A 88 9.39 4.54 -33.60
N LYS A 89 10.67 4.23 -33.85
CA LYS A 89 11.30 4.39 -35.17
C LYS A 89 10.61 3.52 -36.22
N LEU A 90 10.36 2.25 -35.92
CA LEU A 90 9.67 1.33 -36.83
C LEU A 90 8.26 1.84 -37.18
N TYR A 91 7.51 2.33 -36.19
CA TYR A 91 6.21 2.96 -36.43
C TYR A 91 6.35 4.18 -37.36
N ARG A 92 7.31 5.08 -37.10
CA ARG A 92 7.52 6.30 -37.89
C ARG A 92 7.89 6.01 -39.35
N GLU A 93 8.65 4.96 -39.61
CA GLU A 93 9.01 4.51 -40.97
C GLU A 93 7.78 4.15 -41.82
N HIS A 94 6.71 3.65 -41.18
CA HIS A 94 5.50 3.17 -41.88
C HIS A 94 4.31 4.12 -41.78
N ARG A 95 4.26 4.95 -40.73
CA ARG A 95 3.08 5.77 -40.36
C ARG A 95 3.36 7.27 -40.32
N GLY A 96 4.61 7.68 -40.56
CA GLY A 96 5.03 9.08 -40.59
C GLY A 96 5.47 9.63 -39.23
N ASN A 97 6.17 10.77 -39.28
CA ASN A 97 6.85 11.35 -38.11
C ASN A 97 5.97 12.33 -37.33
N ARG A 98 4.93 11.82 -36.68
CA ARG A 98 4.05 12.62 -35.80
C ARG A 98 4.69 12.79 -34.40
N PRO A 99 4.52 13.95 -33.74
CA PRO A 99 5.02 14.17 -32.39
C PRO A 99 4.27 13.28 -31.39
N VAL A 100 4.96 12.80 -30.36
CA VAL A 100 4.29 12.21 -29.19
C VAL A 100 3.60 13.34 -28.44
N THR A 101 2.31 13.19 -28.19
CA THR A 101 1.44 14.21 -27.57
C THR A 101 0.74 13.71 -26.31
N GLY A 102 0.91 12.43 -26.00
CA GLY A 102 0.40 11.81 -24.78
C GLY A 102 1.10 10.50 -24.53
N LEU A 103 1.25 10.16 -23.26
CA LEU A 103 1.80 8.90 -22.80
C LEU A 103 0.90 8.33 -21.71
N PHE A 104 0.57 7.05 -21.82
CA PHE A 104 -0.18 6.32 -20.81
C PHE A 104 0.65 5.12 -20.34
N TYR A 105 0.66 4.91 -19.04
CA TYR A 105 1.09 3.65 -18.45
C TYR A 105 -0.17 2.90 -18.02
N THR A 106 -0.31 1.67 -18.47
CA THR A 106 -1.45 0.84 -18.10
C THR A 106 -1.35 0.42 -16.64
N HIS A 107 -0.15 0.10 -16.15
CA HIS A 107 0.10 -0.34 -14.78
C HIS A 107 1.60 -0.24 -14.40
N PRO A 108 1.95 -0.28 -13.11
CA PRO A 108 3.32 -0.08 -12.64
C PRO A 108 4.14 -1.38 -12.65
N HIS A 109 4.30 -2.01 -13.82
CA HIS A 109 5.34 -3.02 -14.03
C HIS A 109 6.44 -2.49 -14.95
N GLY A 110 7.70 -2.89 -14.68
CA GLY A 110 8.88 -2.32 -15.33
C GLY A 110 8.87 -2.42 -16.86
N ASP A 111 8.18 -3.39 -17.43
CA ASP A 111 7.99 -3.53 -18.88
C ASP A 111 6.94 -2.59 -19.47
N HIS A 112 6.14 -1.93 -18.65
CA HIS A 112 5.12 -0.98 -19.09
C HIS A 112 5.53 0.49 -18.85
N PHE A 113 6.69 0.74 -18.24
CA PHE A 113 7.20 2.10 -18.02
C PHE A 113 8.73 2.24 -18.05
N GLY A 114 9.49 1.13 -18.16
CA GLY A 114 10.92 1.07 -17.84
C GLY A 114 11.83 1.87 -18.77
N GLY A 115 11.36 2.23 -19.97
CA GLY A 115 12.03 3.26 -20.77
C GLY A 115 11.83 4.65 -20.13
N PRO A 116 12.84 5.27 -19.47
CA PRO A 116 12.73 6.65 -19.03
C PRO A 116 12.33 7.53 -20.21
N VAL A 117 11.33 8.36 -19.96
CA VAL A 117 10.67 9.10 -21.02
C VAL A 117 11.37 10.43 -21.16
N GLU A 118 11.97 10.63 -22.32
CA GLU A 118 12.49 11.92 -22.74
C GLU A 118 11.40 12.65 -23.52
N GLU A 119 10.94 13.78 -23.00
CA GLU A 119 9.97 14.64 -23.70
C GLU A 119 10.49 16.08 -23.79
N VAL A 120 10.13 16.74 -24.90
CA VAL A 120 10.41 18.16 -25.09
C VAL A 120 9.11 18.93 -24.94
N VAL A 121 9.00 19.67 -23.84
CA VAL A 121 7.85 20.53 -23.55
C VAL A 121 8.30 21.98 -23.73
N ASP A 122 7.71 22.68 -24.70
CA ASP A 122 8.05 24.08 -25.03
C ASP A 122 9.55 24.32 -25.25
N GLY A 123 10.20 23.38 -25.95
CA GLY A 123 11.64 23.46 -26.23
C GLY A 123 12.56 23.13 -25.05
N VAL A 124 12.01 22.73 -23.89
CA VAL A 124 12.77 22.26 -22.72
C VAL A 124 12.70 20.74 -22.66
N ARG A 125 13.86 20.10 -22.58
CA ARG A 125 13.97 18.64 -22.47
C ARG A 125 13.81 18.20 -21.03
N PHE A 126 12.93 17.23 -20.81
CA PHE A 126 12.69 16.58 -19.54
C PHE A 126 13.00 15.09 -19.69
N ILE A 127 13.68 14.53 -18.70
CA ILE A 127 13.87 13.09 -18.54
C ILE A 127 13.09 12.69 -17.29
N PHE A 128 12.03 11.90 -17.45
CA PHE A 128 11.20 11.46 -16.33
C PHE A 128 11.67 10.11 -15.78
N GLN A 129 11.65 9.98 -14.46
CA GLN A 129 11.82 8.70 -13.76
C GLN A 129 10.51 8.42 -13.03
N ILE A 130 9.86 7.31 -13.38
CA ILE A 130 8.55 6.94 -12.83
C ILE A 130 8.78 6.15 -11.52
N THR A 131 8.10 6.55 -10.45
CA THR A 131 8.35 6.06 -9.08
C THR A 131 7.05 5.67 -8.39
N PRO A 132 6.29 4.67 -8.89
CA PRO A 132 5.00 4.29 -8.33
C PRO A 132 5.14 3.66 -6.94
N GLY A 133 4.12 3.84 -6.10
CA GLY A 133 4.06 3.20 -4.78
C GLY A 133 5.00 3.79 -3.72
N THR A 134 5.67 4.90 -4.05
CA THR A 134 6.54 5.67 -3.17
C THR A 134 5.72 6.62 -2.29
N GLU A 135 5.79 7.95 -2.47
CA GLU A 135 4.89 8.87 -1.78
C GLU A 135 3.46 8.68 -2.30
N ALA A 136 3.25 8.67 -3.61
CA ALA A 136 1.94 8.40 -4.19
C ALA A 136 1.88 7.06 -4.95
N PRO A 137 0.68 6.47 -5.12
CA PRO A 137 0.49 5.31 -5.99
C PRO A 137 0.96 5.54 -7.43
N SER A 138 0.93 6.80 -7.90
CA SER A 138 1.43 7.22 -9.21
C SER A 138 2.22 8.51 -9.04
N GLU A 139 3.52 8.44 -9.29
CA GLU A 139 4.44 9.55 -9.09
C GLU A 139 5.63 9.45 -10.04
N MET A 140 6.31 10.58 -10.28
CA MET A 140 7.49 10.64 -11.13
C MET A 140 8.43 11.78 -10.71
N ASN A 141 9.73 11.50 -10.68
CA ASN A 141 10.78 12.52 -10.66
C ASN A 141 11.04 13.02 -12.09
N PHE A 142 11.73 14.15 -12.22
CA PHE A 142 12.22 14.59 -13.54
C PHE A 142 13.55 15.33 -13.47
N TYR A 143 14.35 15.18 -14.52
CA TYR A 143 15.62 15.86 -14.71
C TYR A 143 15.57 16.75 -15.97
N ILE A 144 16.14 17.95 -15.88
CA ILE A 144 16.27 18.90 -16.99
C ILE A 144 17.76 19.02 -17.35
N PRO A 145 18.25 18.30 -18.38
CA PRO A 145 19.68 18.19 -18.65
C PRO A 145 20.36 19.52 -18.97
N GLU A 146 19.73 20.37 -19.79
CA GLU A 146 20.29 21.66 -20.20
C GLU A 146 20.46 22.63 -19.01
N ARG A 147 19.73 22.37 -17.92
CA ARG A 147 19.78 23.15 -16.67
C ARG A 147 20.47 22.41 -15.54
N LYS A 148 20.84 21.15 -15.75
CA LYS A 148 21.36 20.25 -14.72
C LYS A 148 20.55 20.27 -13.43
N ALA A 149 19.22 20.26 -13.58
CA ALA A 149 18.28 20.44 -12.49
C ALA A 149 17.42 19.18 -12.31
N LEU A 150 17.49 18.58 -11.11
CA LEU A 150 16.75 17.37 -10.73
C LEU A 150 15.59 17.73 -9.80
N CYS A 151 14.37 17.39 -10.18
CA CYS A 151 13.19 17.48 -9.31
C CYS A 151 12.86 16.10 -8.73
N MET A 152 12.93 15.98 -7.41
CA MET A 152 12.59 14.78 -6.67
C MET A 152 11.14 14.76 -6.16
N VAL A 153 10.30 15.68 -6.63
CA VAL A 153 8.88 15.83 -6.27
C VAL A 153 8.65 15.67 -4.76
N GLU A 154 8.06 14.57 -4.28
CA GLU A 154 7.97 14.27 -2.84
C GLU A 154 8.75 13.01 -2.42
N ASN A 155 9.46 12.36 -3.34
CA ASN A 155 10.30 11.19 -3.07
C ASN A 155 11.51 11.50 -2.20
N ALA A 156 12.07 12.70 -2.31
CA ALA A 156 13.12 13.18 -1.43
C ALA A 156 12.85 14.63 -1.05
N THR A 157 12.53 14.85 0.23
CA THR A 157 12.38 16.19 0.80
C THR A 157 13.23 16.37 2.05
N HIS A 158 13.23 17.55 2.68
CA HIS A 158 14.03 17.82 3.88
C HIS A 158 13.40 17.31 5.19
N ASN A 159 12.80 16.10 5.17
CA ASN A 159 12.35 15.35 6.33
C ASN A 159 12.17 13.85 5.99
N LEU A 160 12.00 13.02 7.02
CA LEU A 160 11.39 11.70 6.88
C LEU A 160 9.92 11.87 6.51
N TYR A 161 9.51 11.25 5.40
CA TYR A 161 8.13 11.28 4.93
C TYR A 161 7.30 10.12 5.48
N ASN A 162 5.98 10.18 5.27
CA ASN A 162 5.07 9.13 5.71
C ASN A 162 5.17 7.89 4.81
N ILE A 163 5.51 6.73 5.40
CA ILE A 163 5.23 5.42 4.82
C ILE A 163 3.75 5.05 5.04
N LEU A 164 3.18 5.46 6.17
CA LEU A 164 1.75 5.42 6.44
C LEU A 164 1.32 6.78 6.98
N THR A 165 0.41 7.45 6.28
CA THR A 165 -0.10 8.76 6.73
C THR A 165 -1.22 8.60 7.76
N LEU A 166 -1.18 9.42 8.82
CA LEU A 166 -2.17 9.41 9.89
C LEU A 166 -3.59 9.79 9.44
N ARG A 167 -3.74 10.44 8.28
CA ARG A 167 -5.06 10.76 7.71
C ARG A 167 -5.81 9.52 7.19
N GLY A 168 -5.14 8.36 7.14
CA GLY A 168 -5.65 7.12 6.58
C GLY A 168 -5.37 6.99 5.08
N ALA A 169 -4.52 6.04 4.71
CA ALA A 169 -4.25 5.60 3.34
C ALA A 169 -3.70 4.17 3.35
N VAL A 170 -3.46 3.60 2.17
CA VAL A 170 -2.71 2.35 2.04
C VAL A 170 -1.26 2.58 2.47
N VAL A 171 -0.64 1.60 3.12
CA VAL A 171 0.79 1.61 3.47
C VAL A 171 1.62 1.65 2.20
N ARG A 172 2.60 2.54 2.14
CA ARG A 172 3.53 2.72 1.01
C ARG A 172 4.68 1.73 1.09
N ASP A 173 5.34 1.49 -0.04
CA ASP A 173 6.44 0.55 -0.12
C ASP A 173 7.79 1.26 0.09
N ALA A 174 8.33 1.16 1.31
CA ALA A 174 9.62 1.75 1.65
C ALA A 174 10.80 1.08 0.92
N GLN A 175 10.70 -0.20 0.53
CA GLN A 175 11.73 -0.90 -0.21
C GLN A 175 11.80 -0.40 -1.66
N ALA A 176 10.64 -0.28 -2.31
CA ALA A 176 10.54 0.29 -3.64
C ALA A 176 11.00 1.75 -3.64
N TRP A 177 10.60 2.54 -2.63
CA TRP A 177 11.01 3.92 -2.48
C TRP A 177 12.52 4.08 -2.38
N SER A 178 13.18 3.28 -1.55
CA SER A 178 14.65 3.22 -1.50
C SER A 178 15.25 2.90 -2.87
N SER A 179 14.74 1.88 -3.56
CA SER A 179 15.26 1.48 -4.87
C SER A 179 15.16 2.60 -5.92
N TYR A 180 14.06 3.35 -5.94
CA TYR A 180 13.90 4.51 -6.82
C TYR A 180 14.84 5.67 -6.47
N LEU A 181 15.16 5.87 -5.19
CA LEU A 181 16.17 6.86 -4.80
C LEU A 181 17.56 6.44 -5.26
N ASP A 182 17.91 5.16 -5.16
CA ASP A 182 19.16 4.63 -5.69
C ASP A 182 19.27 4.79 -7.21
N GLU A 183 18.20 4.47 -7.92
CA GLU A 183 18.11 4.67 -9.36
C GLU A 183 18.28 6.17 -9.72
N ALA A 184 17.64 7.08 -9.00
CA ALA A 184 17.79 8.52 -9.22
C ALA A 184 19.25 9.00 -9.04
N ILE A 185 19.97 8.43 -8.07
CA ILE A 185 21.39 8.71 -7.84
C ILE A 185 22.21 8.27 -9.06
N VAL A 186 22.00 7.04 -9.53
CA VAL A 186 22.71 6.47 -10.67
C VAL A 186 22.43 7.27 -11.94
N LEU A 187 21.16 7.57 -12.20
CA LEU A 187 20.73 8.26 -13.43
C LEU A 187 21.15 9.74 -13.46
N PHE A 188 21.02 10.47 -12.35
CA PHE A 188 21.01 11.94 -12.40
C PHE A 188 22.05 12.63 -11.50
N ALA A 189 22.42 12.06 -10.35
CA ALA A 189 23.20 12.79 -9.35
C ALA A 189 24.61 13.19 -9.83
N HIS A 190 25.21 12.40 -10.73
CA HIS A 190 26.54 12.68 -11.27
C HIS A 190 26.59 13.93 -12.18
N ASP A 191 25.45 14.33 -12.76
CA ASP A 191 25.37 15.48 -13.66
C ASP A 191 24.55 16.66 -13.11
N ALA A 192 23.64 16.43 -12.17
CA ALA A 192 22.82 17.47 -11.56
C ALA A 192 23.65 18.47 -10.71
N ASP A 193 23.47 19.76 -10.98
CA ASP A 193 24.05 20.85 -10.20
C ASP A 193 23.10 21.32 -9.07
N VAL A 194 21.80 21.03 -9.20
CA VAL A 194 20.77 21.31 -8.19
C VAL A 194 19.73 20.19 -8.13
N SER A 195 19.34 19.81 -6.91
CA SER A 195 18.16 18.98 -6.63
C SER A 195 17.12 19.83 -5.89
N PHE A 196 15.87 19.81 -6.36
CA PHE A 196 14.73 20.48 -5.74
C PHE A 196 13.53 19.55 -5.66
N ALA A 197 12.48 19.98 -4.96
CA ALA A 197 11.30 19.17 -4.66
C ALA A 197 10.05 20.05 -4.64
N SER A 198 8.87 19.42 -4.62
CA SER A 198 7.58 20.11 -4.46
C SER A 198 7.43 20.79 -3.09
N HIS A 199 8.26 20.37 -2.13
CA HIS A 199 8.30 20.88 -0.77
C HIS A 199 9.74 21.23 -0.34
N HIS A 200 9.84 22.15 0.63
CA HIS A 200 11.11 22.63 1.23
C HIS A 200 12.03 23.38 0.25
N TRP A 201 13.34 23.43 0.54
CA TRP A 201 14.34 24.17 -0.21
C TRP A 201 15.24 23.23 -1.06
N PRO A 202 15.98 23.74 -2.06
CA PRO A 202 16.87 22.91 -2.88
C PRO A 202 18.19 22.53 -2.18
N THR A 203 18.83 21.47 -2.67
CA THR A 203 20.21 21.07 -2.37
C THR A 203 21.12 21.33 -3.58
N TRP A 204 22.26 21.99 -3.37
CA TRP A 204 23.16 22.46 -4.43
C TRP A 204 24.50 21.72 -4.42
N GLY A 205 24.99 21.39 -5.62
CA GLY A 205 26.28 20.73 -5.82
C GLY A 205 26.19 19.21 -5.81
N ARG A 206 26.87 18.58 -6.76
CA ARG A 206 26.81 17.14 -7.06
C ARG A 206 27.10 16.25 -5.84
N GLU A 207 28.14 16.58 -5.08
CA GLU A 207 28.52 15.83 -3.87
C GLU A 207 27.42 15.90 -2.80
N ALA A 208 26.88 17.10 -2.56
CA ALA A 208 25.82 17.30 -1.59
C ALA A 208 24.50 16.63 -2.02
N ILE A 209 24.16 16.67 -3.31
CA ILE A 209 23.00 15.97 -3.87
C ILE A 209 23.18 14.46 -3.72
N THR A 210 24.35 13.92 -4.07
CA THR A 210 24.63 12.49 -3.94
C THR A 210 24.53 12.04 -2.49
N GLN A 211 25.11 12.81 -1.56
CA GLN A 211 25.00 12.51 -0.13
C GLN A 211 23.55 12.57 0.35
N TYR A 212 22.83 13.64 0.03
CA TYR A 212 21.43 13.84 0.41
C TYR A 212 20.53 12.69 -0.06
N LEU A 213 20.63 12.32 -1.34
CA LEU A 213 19.83 11.23 -1.89
C LEU A 213 20.27 9.87 -1.33
N SER A 214 21.56 9.67 -1.06
CA SER A 214 22.06 8.43 -0.43
C SER A 214 21.54 8.28 0.99
N GLU A 215 21.53 9.36 1.77
CA GLU A 215 21.00 9.36 3.14
C GLU A 215 19.47 9.16 3.15
N GLN A 216 18.73 9.71 2.18
CA GLN A 216 17.30 9.41 1.99
C GLN A 216 17.05 7.96 1.58
N ARG A 217 17.82 7.42 0.62
CA ARG A 217 17.75 6.01 0.21
C ARG A 217 17.96 5.09 1.43
N ASP A 218 19.06 5.30 2.14
CA ASP A 218 19.45 4.47 3.28
C ASP A 218 18.43 4.56 4.42
N LEU A 219 17.75 5.70 4.57
CA LEU A 219 16.66 5.86 5.53
C LEU A 219 15.50 4.91 5.24
N TYR A 220 14.96 4.91 4.02
CA TYR A 220 13.85 4.03 3.66
C TYR A 220 14.26 2.55 3.62
N ALA A 221 15.46 2.24 3.13
CA ALA A 221 16.02 0.89 3.19
C ALA A 221 16.12 0.39 4.63
N TYR A 222 16.69 1.20 5.52
CA TYR A 222 16.88 0.82 6.91
C TYR A 222 15.54 0.66 7.64
N LEU A 223 14.59 1.57 7.43
CA LEU A 223 13.23 1.47 7.96
C LEU A 223 12.57 0.16 7.56
N HIS A 224 12.68 -0.22 6.28
CA HIS A 224 12.15 -1.49 5.78
C HIS A 224 12.90 -2.69 6.38
N ASP A 225 14.20 -2.80 6.13
CA ASP A 225 14.98 -4.01 6.39
C ASP A 225 15.09 -4.33 7.88
N GLN A 226 15.24 -3.31 8.73
CA GLN A 226 15.30 -3.54 10.17
C GLN A 226 13.94 -3.88 10.75
N THR A 227 12.86 -3.32 10.22
CA THR A 227 11.50 -3.71 10.62
C THR A 227 11.26 -5.17 10.27
N VAL A 228 11.56 -5.59 9.04
CA VAL A 228 11.44 -7.00 8.61
C VAL A 228 12.34 -7.92 9.44
N ARG A 229 13.59 -7.53 9.72
CA ARG A 229 14.49 -8.29 10.60
C ARG A 229 13.88 -8.49 11.99
N MET A 230 13.35 -7.43 12.60
CA MET A 230 12.77 -7.50 13.94
C MET A 230 11.45 -8.29 13.95
N ILE A 231 10.65 -8.23 12.88
CA ILE A 231 9.49 -9.12 12.69
C ILE A 231 9.95 -10.58 12.68
N ASN A 232 11.03 -10.90 11.95
CA ASN A 232 11.59 -12.25 11.89
C ASN A 232 12.16 -12.72 13.24
N GLU A 233 12.49 -11.80 14.14
CA GLU A 233 12.88 -12.08 15.53
C GLU A 233 11.66 -12.27 16.47
N GLY A 234 10.43 -12.16 15.94
CA GLY A 234 9.18 -12.35 16.67
C GLY A 234 8.63 -11.08 17.33
N GLN A 235 9.18 -9.91 17.01
CA GLN A 235 8.69 -8.64 17.55
C GLN A 235 7.42 -8.19 16.84
N THR A 236 6.48 -7.63 17.61
CA THR A 236 5.30 -6.95 17.09
C THR A 236 5.65 -5.55 16.60
N GLY A 237 4.85 -4.97 15.68
CA GLY A 237 5.13 -3.63 15.13
C GLY A 237 5.29 -2.53 16.18
N ILE A 238 4.65 -2.70 17.33
CA ILE A 238 4.71 -1.75 18.46
C ILE A 238 6.03 -1.88 19.24
N GLU A 239 6.51 -3.11 19.46
CA GLU A 239 7.81 -3.36 20.10
C GLU A 239 8.97 -2.88 19.21
N ILE A 240 8.81 -3.06 17.90
CA ILE A 240 9.72 -2.52 16.90
C ILE A 240 9.77 -1.00 17.01
N ALA A 241 8.62 -0.31 16.94
CA ALA A 241 8.57 1.15 16.98
C ALA A 241 9.23 1.78 18.22
N GLU A 242 9.23 1.09 19.36
CA GLU A 242 9.89 1.55 20.60
C GLU A 242 11.40 1.32 20.60
N SER A 243 11.86 0.20 20.03
CA SER A 243 13.28 -0.19 20.04
C SER A 243 14.05 0.23 18.79
N PHE A 244 13.35 0.73 17.77
CA PHE A 244 13.95 1.10 16.51
C PHE A 244 14.86 2.32 16.63
N VAL A 245 16.14 2.14 16.31
CA VAL A 245 17.14 3.20 16.35
C VAL A 245 17.77 3.33 14.98
N LEU A 246 17.70 4.53 14.39
CA LEU A 246 18.40 4.85 13.16
C LEU A 246 19.93 4.79 13.37
N PRO A 247 20.73 4.47 12.34
CA PRO A 247 22.17 4.60 12.42
C PRO A 247 22.56 6.05 12.71
N HIS A 248 23.69 6.23 13.40
CA HIS A 248 24.16 7.53 13.86
C HIS A 248 24.31 8.58 12.74
N THR A 249 24.67 8.16 11.52
CA THR A 249 24.74 9.03 10.34
C THR A 249 23.37 9.63 10.01
N LEU A 250 22.33 8.80 9.95
CA LEU A 250 20.96 9.24 9.64
C LEU A 250 20.34 10.04 10.80
N GLN A 251 20.65 9.72 12.05
CA GLN A 251 20.22 10.53 13.20
C GLN A 251 20.74 11.97 13.15
N ARG A 252 21.89 12.22 12.52
CA ARG A 252 22.49 13.56 12.42
C ARG A 252 22.08 14.30 11.14
N ALA A 253 21.55 13.58 10.15
CA ALA A 253 21.05 14.17 8.92
C ALA A 253 19.70 14.87 9.18
N TRP A 254 19.67 16.20 9.03
CA TRP A 254 18.44 16.99 9.26
C TRP A 254 17.28 16.56 8.38
N HIS A 255 17.57 16.19 7.13
CA HIS A 255 16.56 15.76 6.18
C HIS A 255 16.03 14.34 6.44
N ALA A 256 16.63 13.57 7.36
CA ALA A 256 16.14 12.26 7.76
C ALA A 256 15.28 12.30 9.03
N GLN A 257 15.03 13.49 9.61
CA GLN A 257 14.30 13.63 10.87
C GLN A 257 12.78 13.59 10.65
N GLY A 258 12.07 13.00 11.63
CA GLY A 258 10.62 12.81 11.62
C GLY A 258 9.79 14.07 11.86
N TYR A 259 9.88 15.05 10.95
CA TYR A 259 9.05 16.26 11.00
C TYR A 259 7.67 16.09 10.35
N TYR A 260 7.49 15.09 9.49
CA TYR A 260 6.23 14.82 8.80
C TYR A 260 5.81 13.36 8.93
N GLY A 261 6.69 12.43 8.55
CA GLY A 261 6.64 11.03 8.99
C GLY A 261 7.28 10.84 10.35
N SER A 262 7.13 9.65 10.93
CA SER A 262 7.71 9.30 12.23
C SER A 262 8.08 7.82 12.27
N ILE A 263 9.09 7.48 13.08
CA ILE A 263 9.51 6.08 13.33
C ILE A 263 8.46 5.36 14.19
N SER A 264 7.83 6.08 15.12
CA SER A 264 6.77 5.59 16.00
C SER A 264 5.64 6.60 16.04
N HIS A 265 4.40 6.09 16.10
CA HIS A 265 3.19 6.91 16.11
C HIS A 265 2.29 6.68 17.34
N ASN A 266 2.47 5.61 18.13
CA ASN A 266 1.62 5.28 19.29
C ASN A 266 2.44 4.74 20.48
N HIS A 267 1.95 4.93 21.71
CA HIS A 267 2.48 4.23 22.88
C HIS A 267 2.09 2.75 22.87
N PRO A 268 2.96 1.82 23.34
CA PRO A 268 2.62 0.40 23.39
C PRO A 268 1.44 0.07 24.31
N PRO A 269 0.48 -0.78 23.92
CA PRO A 269 -0.68 -1.14 24.74
C PRO A 269 -0.33 -1.67 26.13
N ALA A 270 0.80 -2.38 26.27
CA ALA A 270 1.28 -2.87 27.58
C ALA A 270 1.80 -1.73 28.48
N GLU A 271 2.56 -0.78 27.92
CA GLU A 271 3.07 0.38 28.67
C GLU A 271 1.99 1.43 28.95
N GLU A 272 1.13 1.67 27.97
CA GLU A 272 -0.07 2.48 28.12
C GLU A 272 -1.00 1.87 29.18
N GLY A 273 -1.25 0.55 29.10
CA GLY A 273 -2.00 -0.20 30.09
C GLY A 273 -1.41 -0.06 31.49
N ARG A 274 -0.10 -0.28 31.67
CA ARG A 274 0.59 -0.10 32.97
C ARG A 274 0.36 1.29 33.56
N ARG A 275 0.43 2.34 32.75
CA ARG A 275 0.25 3.73 33.21
C ARG A 275 -1.21 4.05 33.54
N TYR A 276 -2.17 3.62 32.71
CA TYR A 276 -3.59 3.80 33.01
C TYR A 276 -3.98 3.03 34.28
N VAL A 277 -3.57 1.76 34.39
CA VAL A 277 -3.82 0.93 35.57
C VAL A 277 -3.22 1.57 36.82
N PHE A 278 -1.99 2.09 36.75
CA PHE A 278 -1.38 2.84 37.85
C PHE A 278 -2.21 4.08 38.24
N CYS A 279 -2.57 4.91 37.27
CA CYS A 279 -3.36 6.13 37.50
C CYS A 279 -4.76 5.85 38.10
N MET A 280 -5.33 4.69 37.79
CA MET A 280 -6.66 4.28 38.24
C MET A 280 -6.65 3.43 39.53
N GLY A 281 -5.49 3.28 40.17
CA GLY A 281 -5.38 2.64 41.50
C GLY A 281 -5.13 1.13 41.48
N GLY A 282 -4.58 0.59 40.38
CA GLY A 282 -4.19 -0.82 40.25
C GLY A 282 -5.22 -1.68 39.52
N ALA A 283 -4.79 -2.88 39.12
CA ALA A 283 -5.57 -3.77 38.23
C ALA A 283 -6.95 -4.11 38.81
N ASP A 284 -7.01 -4.55 40.07
CA ASP A 284 -8.28 -4.88 40.73
C ASP A 284 -9.25 -3.68 40.82
N ALA A 285 -8.72 -2.46 40.97
CA ALA A 285 -9.54 -1.26 41.00
C ALA A 285 -10.16 -0.96 39.64
N VAL A 286 -9.38 -1.15 38.56
CA VAL A 286 -9.87 -1.00 37.18
C VAL A 286 -10.89 -2.08 36.85
N VAL A 287 -10.69 -3.34 37.27
CA VAL A 287 -11.66 -4.43 37.06
C VAL A 287 -13.00 -4.12 37.73
N ARG A 288 -12.98 -3.68 39.01
CA ARG A 288 -14.21 -3.25 39.71
C ARG A 288 -14.90 -2.09 39.03
N MET A 289 -14.13 -1.11 38.54
CA MET A 289 -14.66 0.03 37.81
C MET A 289 -15.31 -0.41 36.49
N ALA A 290 -14.67 -1.31 35.75
CA ALA A 290 -15.23 -1.88 34.53
C ALA A 290 -16.54 -2.63 34.79
N GLN A 291 -16.65 -3.38 35.89
CA GLN A 291 -17.90 -4.04 36.30
C GLN A 291 -19.06 -3.04 36.47
N THR A 292 -18.81 -1.87 37.06
CA THR A 292 -19.83 -0.81 37.16
C THR A 292 -20.30 -0.32 35.78
N TYR A 293 -19.39 -0.21 34.80
CA TYR A 293 -19.77 0.13 33.42
C TYR A 293 -20.55 -0.99 32.72
N VAL A 294 -20.21 -2.26 33.00
CA VAL A 294 -20.98 -3.41 32.53
C VAL A 294 -22.40 -3.39 33.08
N GLU A 295 -22.59 -3.14 34.37
CA GLU A 295 -23.91 -3.04 35.02
C GLU A 295 -24.76 -1.91 34.44
N ASN A 296 -24.12 -0.80 34.07
CA ASN A 296 -24.77 0.34 33.43
C ASN A 296 -24.99 0.16 31.92
N GLY A 297 -24.55 -0.95 31.33
CA GLY A 297 -24.71 -1.25 29.91
C GLY A 297 -23.70 -0.58 28.97
N ASP A 298 -22.67 0.10 29.50
CA ASP A 298 -21.57 0.66 28.71
C ASP A 298 -20.47 -0.38 28.50
N LEU A 299 -20.83 -1.39 27.71
CA LEU A 299 -19.97 -2.54 27.45
C LEU A 299 -18.70 -2.16 26.67
N ARG A 300 -18.76 -1.12 25.83
CA ARG A 300 -17.62 -0.69 25.02
C ARG A 300 -16.54 -0.06 25.89
N PHE A 301 -16.93 0.82 26.82
CA PHE A 301 -15.97 1.42 27.73
C PHE A 301 -15.44 0.40 28.75
N ALA A 302 -16.29 -0.52 29.22
CA ALA A 302 -15.84 -1.64 30.05
C ALA A 302 -14.75 -2.48 29.35
N ALA A 303 -14.93 -2.79 28.05
CA ALA A 303 -13.93 -3.50 27.27
C ALA A 303 -12.59 -2.73 27.17
N THR A 304 -12.64 -1.40 27.01
CA THR A 304 -11.45 -0.55 27.00
C THR A 304 -10.67 -0.64 28.31
N LEU A 305 -11.35 -0.50 29.45
CA LEU A 305 -10.72 -0.59 30.77
C LEU A 305 -10.08 -1.97 31.01
N LEU A 306 -10.82 -3.03 30.71
CA LEU A 306 -10.34 -4.40 30.91
C LEU A 306 -9.18 -4.74 29.97
N SER A 307 -9.18 -4.22 28.74
CA SER A 307 -8.06 -4.35 27.80
C SER A 307 -6.77 -3.79 28.38
N HIS A 308 -6.81 -2.58 28.96
CA HIS A 308 -5.62 -2.02 29.63
C HIS A 308 -5.09 -2.87 30.78
N VAL A 309 -5.97 -3.55 31.53
CA VAL A 309 -5.54 -4.49 32.59
C VAL A 309 -4.88 -5.72 31.99
N VAL A 310 -5.48 -6.35 30.97
CA VAL A 310 -4.94 -7.55 30.32
C VAL A 310 -3.59 -7.27 29.63
N PHE A 311 -3.43 -6.10 29.03
CA PHE A 311 -2.16 -5.68 28.45
C PHE A 311 -1.10 -5.33 29.51
N ALA A 312 -1.50 -4.77 30.66
CA ALA A 312 -0.59 -4.47 31.76
C ALA A 312 -0.12 -5.73 32.49
N ASP A 313 -1.01 -6.72 32.66
CA ASP A 313 -0.78 -8.01 33.30
C ASP A 313 -1.54 -9.13 32.58
N SER A 314 -0.85 -9.81 31.66
CA SER A 314 -1.43 -10.89 30.85
C SER A 314 -1.75 -12.16 31.66
N LYS A 315 -1.37 -12.23 32.95
CA LYS A 315 -1.68 -13.32 33.87
C LYS A 315 -2.86 -13.03 34.79
N HIS A 316 -3.52 -11.87 34.63
CA HIS A 316 -4.66 -11.49 35.44
C HIS A 316 -5.95 -12.20 34.98
N ASP A 317 -6.17 -13.42 35.49
CA ASP A 317 -7.28 -14.29 35.06
C ASP A 317 -8.67 -13.63 35.18
N GLU A 318 -8.93 -12.88 36.25
CA GLU A 318 -10.21 -12.20 36.44
C GLU A 318 -10.49 -11.13 35.37
N ALA A 319 -9.46 -10.37 34.97
CA ALA A 319 -9.59 -9.34 33.94
C ALA A 319 -9.79 -9.95 32.56
N LYS A 320 -9.11 -11.07 32.28
CA LYS A 320 -9.27 -11.83 31.03
C LYS A 320 -10.68 -12.41 30.90
N GLU A 321 -11.20 -13.03 31.95
CA GLU A 321 -12.56 -13.58 31.94
C GLU A 321 -13.60 -12.46 31.84
N ALA A 322 -13.42 -11.36 32.58
CA ALA A 322 -14.30 -10.21 32.47
C ALA A 322 -14.30 -9.62 31.04
N LEU A 323 -13.13 -9.48 30.40
CA LEU A 323 -13.03 -8.98 29.03
C LEU A 323 -13.66 -9.94 28.02
N ALA A 324 -13.50 -11.25 28.22
CA ALA A 324 -14.12 -12.27 27.39
C ALA A 324 -15.66 -12.19 27.45
N LEU A 325 -16.23 -12.10 28.67
CA LEU A 325 -17.68 -11.95 28.86
C LEU A 325 -18.24 -10.66 28.25
N VAL A 326 -17.50 -9.55 28.37
CA VAL A 326 -17.89 -8.28 27.74
C VAL A 326 -17.84 -8.39 26.21
N SER A 327 -16.80 -9.03 25.67
CA SER A 327 -16.65 -9.26 24.24
C SER A 327 -17.78 -10.15 23.70
N GLU A 328 -18.17 -11.21 24.41
CA GLU A 328 -19.33 -12.04 24.03
C GLU A 328 -20.63 -11.22 23.96
N LYS A 329 -20.90 -10.39 24.97
CA LYS A 329 -22.08 -9.52 24.96
C LYS A 329 -22.08 -8.55 23.78
N LEU A 330 -20.91 -7.97 23.46
CA LEU A 330 -20.75 -7.10 22.29
C LEU A 330 -20.94 -7.87 20.97
N GLY A 331 -20.42 -9.10 20.87
CA GLY A 331 -20.57 -9.97 19.71
C GLY A 331 -22.02 -10.43 19.48
N TYR A 332 -22.77 -10.70 20.55
CA TYR A 332 -24.20 -11.02 20.45
C TYR A 332 -25.06 -9.81 20.07
N GLY A 333 -24.65 -8.60 20.46
CA GLY A 333 -25.31 -7.36 20.06
C GLY A 333 -24.88 -6.82 18.69
N ALA A 334 -23.92 -7.44 18.01
CA ALA A 334 -23.38 -6.95 16.75
C ALA A 334 -24.26 -7.40 15.56
N GLU A 335 -24.78 -6.42 14.81
CA GLU A 335 -25.42 -6.64 13.51
C GLU A 335 -24.39 -6.92 12.40
N ASN A 336 -23.16 -6.41 12.56
CA ASN A 336 -22.06 -6.62 11.62
C ASN A 336 -21.39 -7.99 11.85
N GLY A 337 -21.45 -8.87 10.84
CA GLY A 337 -20.88 -10.22 10.88
C GLY A 337 -19.38 -10.26 11.21
N PRO A 338 -18.51 -9.48 10.53
CA PRO A 338 -17.10 -9.40 10.89
C PRO A 338 -16.84 -8.97 12.34
N TRP A 339 -17.53 -7.95 12.84
CA TRP A 339 -17.42 -7.49 14.24
C TRP A 339 -17.83 -8.59 15.22
N ARG A 340 -18.93 -9.29 14.95
CA ARG A 340 -19.36 -10.45 15.73
C ARG A 340 -18.23 -11.48 15.81
N ASN A 341 -17.63 -11.83 14.67
CA ASN A 341 -16.55 -12.82 14.63
C ASN A 341 -15.33 -12.36 15.44
N CYS A 342 -14.88 -11.12 15.27
CA CYS A 342 -13.74 -10.59 16.02
C CYS A 342 -13.96 -10.64 17.54
N TYR A 343 -15.14 -10.23 18.03
CA TYR A 343 -15.44 -10.28 19.45
C TYR A 343 -15.49 -11.70 20.03
N LEU A 344 -16.12 -12.63 19.30
CA LEU A 344 -16.27 -14.01 19.77
C LEU A 344 -14.93 -14.77 19.72
N THR A 345 -14.12 -14.57 18.68
CA THR A 345 -12.77 -15.13 18.61
C THR A 345 -11.87 -14.55 19.70
N GLY A 346 -11.90 -13.23 19.91
CA GLY A 346 -11.12 -12.60 20.99
C GLY A 346 -11.50 -13.12 22.39
N ALA A 347 -12.80 -13.38 22.64
CA ALA A 347 -13.25 -13.98 23.89
C ALA A 347 -12.71 -15.42 24.09
N ASP A 348 -12.68 -16.22 23.02
CA ASP A 348 -12.13 -17.57 23.04
C ASP A 348 -10.62 -17.57 23.30
N GLU A 349 -9.87 -16.67 22.65
CA GLU A 349 -8.42 -16.54 22.82
C GLU A 349 -8.05 -16.06 24.22
N LEU A 350 -8.82 -15.13 24.80
CA LEU A 350 -8.66 -14.70 26.19
C LEU A 350 -8.82 -15.89 27.17
N ARG A 351 -9.67 -16.87 26.84
CA ARG A 351 -9.85 -18.11 27.61
C ARG A 351 -8.85 -19.22 27.25
N GLY A 352 -7.85 -18.90 26.43
CA GLY A 352 -6.76 -19.81 26.08
C GLY A 352 -7.07 -20.78 24.95
N LYS A 353 -8.17 -20.61 24.22
CA LYS A 353 -8.38 -21.34 22.97
C LYS A 353 -7.54 -20.69 21.87
N LEU A 354 -6.46 -21.35 21.49
CA LEU A 354 -5.73 -21.00 20.27
C LEU A 354 -6.32 -21.82 19.14
N TYR A 355 -6.76 -21.15 18.08
CA TYR A 355 -7.19 -21.80 16.84
C TYR A 355 -5.95 -22.00 15.97
N PRO A 356 -5.36 -23.21 15.92
CA PRO A 356 -4.23 -23.44 15.02
C PRO A 356 -4.71 -23.21 13.60
N VAL A 357 -4.13 -22.22 12.94
CA VAL A 357 -4.35 -22.00 11.52
C VAL A 357 -3.54 -23.05 10.77
N SER A 358 -4.16 -24.15 10.38
CA SER A 358 -3.58 -25.05 9.38
C SER A 358 -3.88 -24.45 8.01
N PHE A 359 -2.96 -23.62 7.52
CA PHE A 359 -2.98 -23.21 6.12
C PHE A 359 -2.22 -24.28 5.34
N ASP A 360 -2.95 -25.11 4.59
CA ASP A 360 -2.35 -26.00 3.62
C ASP A 360 -2.17 -25.23 2.31
N THR A 361 -0.99 -24.65 2.12
CA THR A 361 -0.60 -24.00 0.87
C THR A 361 -0.21 -25.00 -0.22
N SER A 362 -0.22 -26.31 0.08
CA SER A 362 0.26 -27.37 -0.82
C SER A 362 -0.84 -28.06 -1.63
N ASN A 363 -2.09 -27.59 -1.57
CA ASN A 363 -3.15 -28.07 -2.45
C ASN A 363 -2.68 -28.03 -3.91
N GLU A 364 -2.69 -29.18 -4.59
CA GLU A 364 -2.22 -29.34 -5.97
C GLU A 364 -2.81 -28.30 -6.93
N GLY A 365 -4.03 -27.82 -6.68
CA GLY A 365 -4.65 -26.76 -7.47
C GLY A 365 -4.05 -25.35 -7.28
N MET A 366 -3.54 -25.03 -6.08
CA MET A 366 -2.78 -23.79 -5.86
C MET A 366 -1.35 -23.95 -6.36
N THR A 367 -0.69 -25.06 -6.04
CA THR A 367 0.67 -25.40 -6.48
C THR A 367 0.80 -25.44 -8.02
N ALA A 368 -0.24 -25.89 -8.74
CA ALA A 368 -0.29 -25.88 -10.21
C ALA A 368 -0.68 -24.52 -10.83
N ALA A 369 -1.19 -23.58 -10.02
CA ALA A 369 -1.52 -22.22 -10.44
C ALA A 369 -0.41 -21.21 -10.08
N LEU A 370 0.55 -21.63 -9.26
CA LEU A 370 1.79 -20.92 -9.00
C LEU A 370 2.71 -21.03 -10.23
N LEU A 371 3.25 -19.91 -10.67
CA LEU A 371 4.30 -19.87 -11.69
C LEU A 371 5.59 -20.51 -11.14
N LEU A 372 6.56 -20.86 -12.01
CA LEU A 372 7.79 -21.58 -11.62
C LEU A 372 8.67 -20.81 -10.61
N ASP A 373 8.43 -19.51 -10.45
CA ASP A 373 9.07 -18.59 -9.50
C ASP A 373 8.30 -18.45 -8.17
N GLN A 374 7.09 -19.00 -8.10
CA GLN A 374 6.22 -19.02 -6.92
C GLN A 374 6.15 -20.40 -6.23
N LEU A 375 6.71 -21.44 -6.88
CA LEU A 375 7.02 -22.77 -6.33
C LEU A 375 8.38 -22.78 -5.62
#